data_AF-A0A7S3IDM7-F1
#
_entry.id   AF-A0A7S3IDM7-F1
#
_cell.length_a   1.000
_cell.length_b   1.000
_cell.length_c   1.000
_cell.angle_alpha   90.00
_cell.angle_beta   90.00
_cell.angle_gamma   90.00
#
_symmetry.space_group_name_H-M   'P 1'
#
loop_
_entity.id
_entity.type
_entity.pdbx_description
1 polymer ?
#
loop_
_entity_poly.entity_id
_entity_poly.type
_entity_poly.pdbx_seq_one_letter_code
_entity_poly.pdbx_strand_id
1 'polypeptide(L)'
;MIHNISNSKIYRMWPDGGIVAGLTKKQGLLDNSPLLDFLKDVITATGSTKIYRKLVVSAGDVESGAYHQFNESVGIDRLPYAIKASASIPGAFPPQEFDGRYYMDGGTMWNTNIVTAIDRCREVVDRDEDIVLDVIISDSIYNEGEDKPSENALSNYLREKSFKDYYSFFNDFFENKQAFPNVTYRHMIQPSEKVPLGLKEIDFSQKNLQHLFDIGLKDGAAALDVMRERESNLSTIN
;
A
#
# COMPACT_ATOMS: atom_id res chain seq x y z
N MET A 1 -4.98 -16.73 -11.64
CA MET A 1 -4.04 -15.72 -12.17
C MET A 1 -2.94 -15.34 -11.19
N ILE A 2 -3.19 -15.30 -9.87
CA ILE A 2 -2.20 -14.90 -8.84
C ILE A 2 -1.11 -15.97 -8.55
N HIS A 3 -1.31 -17.22 -8.99
CA HIS A 3 -0.41 -18.35 -8.72
C HIS A 3 0.96 -18.33 -9.44
N ASN A 4 1.32 -17.26 -10.17
CA ASN A 4 2.57 -17.20 -10.94
C ASN A 4 3.48 -16.01 -10.57
N ILE A 5 3.25 -15.38 -9.43
CA ILE A 5 4.16 -14.35 -8.90
C ILE A 5 5.44 -15.03 -8.38
N SER A 6 6.59 -14.45 -8.69
CA SER A 6 7.89 -14.90 -8.17
C SER A 6 8.89 -13.75 -8.19
N ASN A 7 10.01 -13.89 -7.46
CA ASN A 7 11.06 -12.87 -7.45
C ASN A 7 11.50 -12.47 -8.86
N SER A 8 11.73 -13.46 -9.75
CA SER A 8 12.17 -13.19 -11.13
C SER A 8 11.13 -12.51 -12.02
N LYS A 9 9.85 -12.55 -11.64
CA LYS A 9 8.77 -11.79 -12.31
C LYS A 9 8.66 -10.35 -11.82
N ILE A 10 9.24 -10.02 -10.67
CA ILE A 10 9.20 -8.67 -10.11
C ILE A 10 10.52 -7.95 -10.33
N TYR A 11 11.64 -8.61 -10.01
CA TYR A 11 12.96 -8.02 -10.12
C TYR A 11 14.04 -9.06 -10.45
N ARG A 12 15.22 -8.55 -10.80
CA ARG A 12 16.42 -9.35 -10.98
C ARG A 12 17.64 -8.57 -10.52
N MET A 13 18.77 -9.28 -10.42
CA MET A 13 20.07 -8.63 -10.29
C MET A 13 20.41 -7.90 -11.59
N TRP A 14 21.10 -6.75 -11.48
CA TRP A 14 21.59 -6.03 -12.65
C TRP A 14 22.52 -6.92 -13.50
N PRO A 15 22.29 -7.02 -14.82
CA PRO A 15 23.12 -7.85 -15.69
C PRO A 15 24.59 -7.43 -15.71
N ASP A 16 24.88 -6.16 -15.44
CA ASP A 16 26.20 -5.52 -15.53
C ASP A 16 26.93 -5.40 -14.18
N GLY A 17 26.71 -6.35 -13.26
CA GLY A 17 27.45 -6.44 -12.00
C GLY A 17 26.60 -6.62 -10.74
N GLY A 18 25.33 -7.01 -10.89
CA GLY A 18 24.43 -7.34 -9.79
C GLY A 18 24.26 -6.20 -8.79
N ILE A 19 24.25 -6.53 -7.50
CA ILE A 19 24.07 -5.55 -6.41
C ILE A 19 25.16 -4.48 -6.42
N VAL A 20 26.41 -4.81 -6.79
CA VAL A 20 27.50 -3.83 -6.83
C VAL A 20 27.22 -2.76 -7.89
N ALA A 21 26.74 -3.16 -9.07
CA ALA A 21 26.29 -2.21 -10.08
C ALA A 21 25.08 -1.41 -9.57
N GLY A 22 24.14 -2.07 -8.89
CA GLY A 22 23.01 -1.44 -8.21
C GLY A 22 23.42 -0.29 -7.29
N LEU A 23 24.42 -0.54 -6.44
CA LEU A 23 24.91 0.41 -5.44
C LEU A 23 25.75 1.56 -6.04
N THR A 24 26.47 1.31 -7.14
CA THR A 24 27.51 2.24 -7.62
C THR A 24 27.20 2.92 -8.95
N LYS A 25 26.32 2.35 -9.77
CA LYS A 25 26.10 2.77 -11.17
C LYS A 25 24.63 2.89 -11.56
N LYS A 26 23.70 2.44 -10.72
CA LYS A 26 22.26 2.41 -11.01
C LYS A 26 21.51 3.19 -9.93
N GLN A 27 20.22 3.40 -10.15
CA GLN A 27 19.34 4.14 -9.25
C GLN A 27 18.56 3.23 -8.29
N GLY A 28 19.00 1.99 -8.11
CA GLY A 28 18.40 1.01 -7.21
C GLY A 28 19.23 -0.27 -7.14
N LEU A 29 19.15 -0.99 -6.02
CA LEU A 29 19.89 -2.24 -5.80
C LEU A 29 19.50 -3.34 -6.80
N LEU A 30 18.24 -3.36 -7.22
CA LEU A 30 17.64 -4.39 -8.06
C LEU A 30 16.98 -3.78 -9.31
N ASP A 31 17.05 -4.51 -10.42
CA ASP A 31 16.37 -4.15 -11.67
C ASP A 31 14.93 -4.66 -11.63
N ASN A 32 13.96 -3.75 -11.48
CA ASN A 32 12.53 -4.05 -11.49
C ASN A 32 11.88 -3.92 -12.89
N SER A 33 12.65 -3.95 -13.98
CA SER A 33 12.06 -4.05 -15.32
C SER A 33 11.12 -5.26 -15.51
N PRO A 34 11.35 -6.45 -14.92
CA PRO A 34 10.42 -7.58 -15.05
C PRO A 34 9.01 -7.30 -14.51
N LEU A 35 8.89 -6.46 -13.47
CA LEU A 35 7.59 -6.06 -12.91
C LEU A 35 6.69 -5.43 -13.97
N LEU A 36 7.25 -4.62 -14.89
CA LEU A 36 6.45 -3.97 -15.92
C LEU A 36 5.80 -4.98 -16.86
N ASP A 37 6.56 -6.00 -17.28
CA ASP A 37 6.07 -7.07 -18.14
C ASP A 37 5.01 -7.91 -17.41
N PHE A 38 5.27 -8.23 -16.13
CA PHE A 38 4.29 -8.92 -15.30
C PHE A 38 2.97 -8.13 -15.15
N LEU A 39 3.04 -6.82 -14.90
CA LEU A 39 1.84 -5.98 -14.79
C LEU A 39 1.07 -5.91 -16.11
N LYS A 40 1.78 -5.80 -17.24
CA LYS A 40 1.15 -5.85 -18.58
C LYS A 40 0.45 -7.18 -18.82
N ASP A 41 1.08 -8.30 -18.45
CA ASP A 41 0.49 -9.63 -18.56
C ASP A 41 -0.80 -9.74 -17.71
N VAL A 42 -0.76 -9.27 -16.46
CA VAL A 42 -1.90 -9.27 -15.54
C VAL A 42 -3.06 -8.46 -16.11
N ILE A 43 -2.80 -7.22 -16.57
CA ILE A 43 -3.84 -6.36 -17.14
C ILE A 43 -4.41 -6.97 -18.43
N THR A 44 -3.56 -7.45 -19.33
CA THR A 44 -3.99 -8.10 -20.59
C THR A 44 -4.86 -9.32 -20.31
N ALA A 45 -4.50 -10.13 -19.31
CA ALA A 45 -5.24 -11.33 -18.94
C ALA A 45 -6.63 -11.03 -18.34
N THR A 46 -6.90 -9.79 -17.91
CA THR A 46 -8.27 -9.38 -17.54
C THR A 46 -9.21 -9.26 -18.75
N GLY A 47 -8.67 -9.15 -19.97
CA GLY A 47 -9.44 -8.88 -21.19
C GLY A 47 -10.09 -7.49 -21.23
N SER A 48 -9.82 -6.63 -20.24
CA SER A 48 -10.37 -5.28 -20.18
C SER A 48 -9.63 -4.36 -21.14
N THR A 49 -10.38 -3.49 -21.83
CA THR A 49 -9.84 -2.47 -22.75
C THR A 49 -9.90 -1.06 -22.16
N LYS A 50 -10.46 -0.92 -20.96
CA LYS A 50 -10.54 0.35 -20.22
C LYS A 50 -10.65 0.11 -18.72
N ILE A 51 -10.39 1.16 -17.96
CA ILE A 51 -10.57 1.18 -16.51
C ILE A 51 -12.03 1.56 -16.22
N TYR A 52 -12.77 0.69 -15.52
CA TYR A 52 -14.20 0.87 -15.27
C TYR A 52 -14.52 1.57 -13.94
N ARG A 53 -13.60 1.47 -12.98
CA ARG A 53 -13.74 2.07 -11.65
C ARG A 53 -12.89 3.34 -11.60
N LYS A 54 -13.33 4.37 -10.86
CA LYS A 54 -12.41 5.42 -10.45
C LYS A 54 -11.24 4.76 -9.73
N LEU A 55 -10.04 5.14 -10.12
CA LEU A 55 -8.80 4.56 -9.63
C LEU A 55 -7.85 5.69 -9.30
N VAL A 56 -7.07 5.52 -8.25
CA VAL A 56 -5.88 6.34 -8.00
C VAL A 56 -4.71 5.43 -7.68
N VAL A 57 -3.57 5.74 -8.29
CA VAL A 57 -2.26 5.15 -8.00
C VAL A 57 -1.32 6.33 -7.77
N SER A 58 -0.68 6.38 -6.61
CA SER A 58 0.07 7.57 -6.20
C SER A 58 1.56 7.31 -6.15
N ALA A 59 2.35 8.30 -6.54
CA ALA A 59 3.81 8.22 -6.58
C ALA A 59 4.43 9.57 -6.21
N GLY A 60 5.67 9.58 -5.71
CA GLY A 60 6.44 10.80 -5.51
C GLY A 60 7.18 11.18 -6.78
N ASP A 61 7.06 12.43 -7.24
CA ASP A 61 7.89 12.99 -8.30
C ASP A 61 9.32 13.22 -7.76
N VAL A 62 10.31 12.58 -8.37
CA VAL A 62 11.70 12.54 -7.87
C VAL A 62 12.37 13.91 -7.93
N GLU A 63 12.00 14.75 -8.91
CA GLU A 63 12.66 16.03 -9.12
C GLU A 63 12.12 17.11 -8.19
N SER A 64 10.79 17.15 -8.04
CA SER A 64 10.09 18.19 -7.27
C SER A 64 9.77 17.78 -5.83
N GLY A 65 9.77 16.48 -5.53
CA GLY A 65 9.25 15.94 -4.28
C GLY A 65 7.72 16.02 -4.16
N ALA A 66 7.02 16.42 -5.23
CA ALA A 66 5.57 16.56 -5.22
C ALA A 66 4.87 15.20 -5.25
N TYR A 67 3.73 15.12 -4.58
CA TYR A 67 2.89 13.93 -4.63
C TYR A 67 2.06 13.91 -5.92
N HIS A 68 2.25 12.89 -6.73
CA HIS A 68 1.57 12.71 -8.00
C HIS A 68 0.50 11.62 -7.92
N GLN A 69 -0.68 11.91 -8.44
CA GLN A 69 -1.83 11.00 -8.43
C GLN A 69 -2.17 10.61 -9.86
N PHE A 70 -1.72 9.43 -10.29
CA PHE A 70 -2.23 8.84 -11.52
C PHE A 70 -3.66 8.37 -11.28
N ASN A 71 -4.56 8.61 -12.22
CA ASN A 71 -5.94 8.15 -12.14
C ASN A 71 -6.37 7.41 -13.42
N GLU A 72 -7.63 7.02 -13.54
CA GLU A 72 -8.11 6.26 -14.70
C GLU A 72 -7.87 6.93 -16.07
N SER A 73 -7.64 8.25 -16.11
CA SER A 73 -7.38 8.99 -17.35
C SER A 73 -6.06 8.62 -18.02
N VAL A 74 -5.13 7.96 -17.31
CA VAL A 74 -3.88 7.48 -17.92
C VAL A 74 -4.14 6.42 -19.00
N GLY A 75 -5.30 5.75 -18.93
CA GLY A 75 -5.66 4.68 -19.85
C GLY A 75 -5.05 3.32 -19.45
N ILE A 76 -5.73 2.24 -19.85
CA ILE A 76 -5.40 0.89 -19.40
C ILE A 76 -3.98 0.43 -19.82
N ASP A 77 -3.53 0.85 -21.01
CA ASP A 77 -2.21 0.48 -21.55
C ASP A 77 -1.06 1.14 -20.78
N ARG A 78 -1.33 2.28 -20.13
CA ARG A 78 -0.34 3.04 -19.37
C ARG A 78 -0.39 2.75 -17.88
N LEU A 79 -1.46 2.12 -17.40
CA LEU A 79 -1.64 1.76 -15.99
C LEU A 79 -0.46 0.94 -15.40
N PRO A 80 0.17 -0.02 -16.11
CA PRO A 80 1.35 -0.73 -15.61
C PRO A 80 2.51 0.20 -15.21
N TYR A 81 2.68 1.31 -15.93
CA TYR A 81 3.75 2.27 -15.66
C TYR A 81 3.44 3.11 -14.42
N ALA A 82 2.18 3.51 -14.24
CA ALA A 82 1.73 4.20 -13.02
C ALA A 82 1.86 3.30 -11.77
N ILE A 83 1.47 2.02 -11.88
CA ILE A 83 1.64 1.04 -10.79
C ILE A 83 3.12 0.82 -10.49
N LYS A 84 3.96 0.65 -11.52
CA LYS A 84 5.40 0.51 -11.32
C LYS A 84 6.02 1.74 -10.67
N ALA A 85 5.57 2.95 -11.01
CA ALA A 85 6.01 4.18 -10.34
C ALA A 85 5.72 4.14 -8.84
N SER A 86 4.47 3.84 -8.47
CA SER A 86 4.07 3.70 -7.06
C SER A 86 4.79 2.56 -6.32
N ALA A 87 5.25 1.53 -7.03
CA ALA A 87 5.98 0.40 -6.44
C ALA A 87 7.51 0.54 -6.48
N SER A 88 8.04 1.67 -6.96
CA SER A 88 9.50 1.88 -7.10
C SER A 88 10.10 2.43 -5.80
N ILE A 89 10.25 1.54 -4.81
CA ILE A 89 10.82 1.84 -3.48
C ILE A 89 12.23 2.45 -3.64
N PRO A 90 12.48 3.67 -3.12
CA PRO A 90 13.78 4.30 -3.24
C PRO A 90 14.91 3.46 -2.68
N GLY A 91 16.03 3.39 -3.41
CA GLY A 91 17.19 2.58 -3.05
C GLY A 91 17.03 1.11 -3.41
N ALA A 92 15.84 0.50 -3.27
CA ALA A 92 15.62 -0.88 -3.70
C ALA A 92 15.49 -0.99 -5.22
N PHE A 93 14.67 -0.12 -5.82
CA PHE A 93 14.35 -0.13 -7.24
C PHE A 93 14.59 1.23 -7.90
N PRO A 94 14.95 1.26 -9.21
CA PRO A 94 15.09 2.52 -9.92
C PRO A 94 13.74 3.23 -10.07
N PRO A 95 13.71 4.57 -10.07
CA PRO A 95 12.51 5.34 -10.39
C PRO A 95 11.93 4.96 -11.76
N GLN A 96 10.62 5.10 -11.89
CA GLN A 96 9.91 4.87 -13.14
C GLN A 96 9.74 6.17 -13.91
N GLU A 97 10.17 6.18 -15.17
CA GLU A 97 9.86 7.28 -16.08
C GLU A 97 8.39 7.23 -16.53
N PHE A 98 7.70 8.36 -16.50
CA PHE A 98 6.37 8.54 -17.07
C PHE A 98 6.25 9.95 -17.64
N ASP A 99 6.05 10.07 -18.97
CA ASP A 99 5.96 11.35 -19.68
C ASP A 99 7.14 12.30 -19.42
N GLY A 100 8.37 11.77 -19.47
CA GLY A 100 9.60 12.54 -19.31
C GLY A 100 9.90 12.99 -17.87
N ARG A 101 9.12 12.52 -16.89
CA ARG A 101 9.37 12.70 -15.46
C ARG A 101 9.67 11.37 -14.78
N TYR A 102 10.41 11.41 -13.68
CA TYR A 102 10.75 10.23 -12.89
C TYR A 102 9.96 10.20 -11.59
N TYR A 103 9.39 9.03 -11.29
CA TYR A 103 8.54 8.81 -10.12
C TYR A 103 9.02 7.63 -9.29
N MET A 104 8.84 7.73 -7.98
CA MET A 104 9.17 6.71 -6.99
C MET A 104 7.97 6.42 -6.09
N ASP A 105 8.13 5.45 -5.19
CA ASP A 105 7.08 5.03 -4.27
C ASP A 105 6.45 6.20 -3.50
N GLY A 106 5.11 6.26 -3.54
CA GLY A 106 4.30 7.28 -2.86
C GLY A 106 4.29 7.14 -1.34
N GLY A 107 4.62 5.97 -0.80
CA GLY A 107 4.79 5.72 0.64
C GLY A 107 5.87 6.60 1.29
N THR A 108 6.72 7.24 0.48
CA THR A 108 7.69 8.25 0.94
C THR A 108 7.05 9.58 1.38
N MET A 109 5.77 9.82 1.03
CA MET A 109 5.01 11.00 1.46
C MET A 109 3.76 10.63 2.26
N TRP A 110 2.94 9.71 1.74
CA TRP A 110 1.74 9.20 2.41
C TRP A 110 1.72 7.69 2.32
N ASN A 111 1.56 7.04 3.47
CA ASN A 111 1.43 5.60 3.53
C ASN A 111 0.03 5.17 3.07
N THR A 112 -1.01 5.85 3.56
CA THR A 112 -2.40 5.58 3.16
C THR A 112 -3.10 6.87 2.71
N ASN A 113 -3.23 7.05 1.40
CA ASN A 113 -3.78 8.28 0.79
C ASN A 113 -5.32 8.37 0.89
N ILE A 114 -5.84 8.63 2.10
CA ILE A 114 -7.28 8.74 2.38
C ILE A 114 -7.88 10.03 1.82
N VAL A 115 -7.16 11.15 1.92
CA VAL A 115 -7.63 12.46 1.42
C VAL A 115 -8.05 12.36 -0.04
N THR A 116 -7.19 11.77 -0.87
CA THR A 116 -7.50 11.61 -2.29
C THR A 116 -8.70 10.69 -2.50
N ALA A 117 -8.81 9.59 -1.74
CA ALA A 117 -9.97 8.71 -1.86
C ALA A 117 -11.29 9.46 -1.59
N ILE A 118 -11.31 10.32 -0.57
CA ILE A 118 -12.46 11.19 -0.25
C ILE A 118 -12.72 12.19 -1.37
N ASP A 119 -11.69 12.88 -1.86
CA ASP A 119 -11.84 13.85 -2.95
C ASP A 119 -12.40 13.20 -4.23
N ARG A 120 -11.98 11.97 -4.54
CA ARG A 120 -12.51 11.19 -5.66
C ARG A 120 -13.96 10.76 -5.47
N CYS A 121 -14.40 10.55 -4.22
CA CYS A 121 -15.81 10.31 -3.89
C CYS A 121 -16.65 11.58 -4.07
N ARG A 122 -16.15 12.75 -3.67
CA ARG A 122 -16.82 14.06 -3.82
C ARG A 122 -17.07 14.47 -5.27
N GLU A 123 -16.39 13.85 -6.22
CA GLU A 123 -16.71 14.01 -7.65
C GLU A 123 -18.03 13.32 -8.06
N VAL A 124 -18.58 12.47 -7.20
CA VAL A 124 -19.77 11.66 -7.48
C VAL A 124 -20.92 11.96 -6.51
N VAL A 125 -20.61 12.41 -5.29
CA VAL A 125 -21.60 12.77 -4.26
C VAL A 125 -21.36 14.18 -3.75
N ASP A 126 -22.43 14.89 -3.39
CA ASP A 126 -22.36 16.28 -2.93
C ASP A 126 -21.99 16.42 -1.44
N ARG A 127 -22.19 15.36 -0.65
CA ARG A 127 -22.08 15.40 0.81
C ARG A 127 -21.15 14.32 1.33
N ASP A 128 -20.34 14.66 2.32
CA ASP A 128 -19.41 13.72 2.95
C ASP A 128 -20.12 12.59 3.70
N GLU A 129 -21.35 12.82 4.19
CA GLU A 129 -22.18 11.79 4.84
C GLU A 129 -22.57 10.65 3.91
N ASP A 130 -22.52 10.87 2.59
CA ASP A 130 -22.80 9.87 1.57
C ASP A 130 -21.53 9.07 1.18
N ILE A 131 -20.38 9.37 1.81
CA ILE A 131 -19.11 8.68 1.58
C ILE A 131 -18.92 7.59 2.64
N VAL A 132 -18.69 6.36 2.16
CA VAL A 132 -18.33 5.20 2.98
C VAL A 132 -16.94 4.71 2.57
N LEU A 133 -16.02 4.66 3.52
CA LEU A 133 -14.65 4.20 3.30
C LEU A 133 -14.37 2.87 3.98
N ASP A 134 -13.78 1.97 3.22
CA ASP A 134 -13.06 0.81 3.73
C ASP A 134 -11.58 1.02 3.47
N VAL A 135 -10.79 1.03 4.53
CA VAL A 135 -9.34 1.23 4.48
C VAL A 135 -8.66 -0.11 4.72
N ILE A 136 -7.85 -0.55 3.76
CA ILE A 136 -7.06 -1.76 3.87
C ILE A 136 -5.60 -1.35 3.90
N ILE A 137 -4.94 -1.64 5.00
CA ILE A 137 -3.51 -1.40 5.22
C ILE A 137 -2.81 -2.75 5.13
N SER A 138 -1.73 -2.82 4.35
CA SER A 138 -1.03 -4.08 4.06
C SER A 138 0.18 -4.32 4.98
N ASP A 139 0.35 -3.49 5.99
CA ASP A 139 1.48 -3.44 6.89
C ASP A 139 1.04 -3.70 8.33
N SER A 140 1.96 -4.22 9.14
CA SER A 140 1.63 -4.71 10.49
C SER A 140 2.52 -4.07 11.56
N ILE A 141 2.22 -2.82 11.93
CA ILE A 141 2.81 -2.20 13.11
C ILE A 141 1.85 -2.41 14.28
N TYR A 142 2.30 -3.12 15.30
CA TYR A 142 1.52 -3.35 16.52
C TYR A 142 2.12 -2.57 17.67
N ASN A 143 1.24 -2.07 18.52
CA ASN A 143 1.65 -1.56 19.81
C ASN A 143 2.02 -2.73 20.73
N GLU A 144 3.32 -2.97 20.91
CA GLU A 144 3.83 -4.02 21.81
C GLU A 144 3.85 -3.60 23.30
N GLY A 145 3.42 -2.37 23.62
CA GLY A 145 3.50 -1.82 24.97
C GLY A 145 2.39 -2.34 25.88
N GLU A 146 2.70 -3.28 26.78
CA GLU A 146 1.93 -3.43 28.01
C GLU A 146 2.02 -2.11 28.82
N ASP A 147 0.90 -1.68 29.38
CA ASP A 147 0.84 -0.53 30.30
C ASP A 147 1.41 -0.90 31.68
N LYS A 148 2.71 -1.23 31.73
CA LYS A 148 3.45 -1.51 32.96
C LYS A 148 4.69 -0.63 33.05
N PRO A 149 5.04 -0.10 34.24
CA PRO A 149 6.29 0.61 34.44
C PRO A 149 7.47 -0.30 34.11
N SER A 150 8.39 0.14 33.26
CA SER A 150 9.62 -0.61 32.98
C SER A 150 10.73 -0.23 33.95
N GLU A 151 11.65 -1.15 34.22
CA GLU A 151 12.65 -1.02 35.29
C GLU A 151 13.77 0.00 35.00
N ASN A 152 13.97 0.43 33.74
CA ASN A 152 15.07 1.31 33.38
C ASN A 152 14.75 2.35 32.27
N ALA A 153 15.65 3.32 32.11
CA ALA A 153 15.50 4.42 31.15
C ALA A 153 15.51 3.95 29.68
N LEU A 154 16.32 2.94 29.34
CA LEU A 154 16.40 2.42 27.98
C LEU A 154 15.08 1.74 27.57
N SER A 155 14.50 0.92 28.44
CA SER A 155 13.20 0.29 28.18
C SER A 155 12.07 1.32 28.09
N ASN A 156 12.11 2.39 28.88
CA ASN A 156 11.15 3.50 28.73
C ASN A 156 11.31 4.24 27.39
N TYR A 157 12.54 4.50 26.94
CA TYR A 157 12.80 5.13 25.64
C TYR A 157 12.37 4.23 24.46
N LEU A 158 12.72 2.94 24.49
CA LEU A 158 12.32 1.99 23.44
C LEU A 158 10.80 1.84 23.36
N ARG A 159 10.11 1.90 24.51
CA ARG A 159 8.64 1.92 24.58
C ARG A 159 8.05 3.22 24.02
N GLU A 160 8.57 4.38 24.40
CA GLU A 160 8.14 5.66 23.80
C GLU A 160 8.31 5.63 22.28
N LYS A 161 9.43 5.08 21.81
CA LYS A 161 9.68 4.89 20.38
C LYS A 161 8.65 3.97 19.72
N SER A 162 8.29 2.83 20.32
CA SER A 162 7.28 1.93 19.72
C SER A 162 5.90 2.59 19.63
N PHE A 163 5.50 3.37 20.64
CA PHE A 163 4.27 4.16 20.58
C PHE A 163 4.33 5.21 19.47
N LYS A 164 5.43 5.97 19.37
CA LYS A 164 5.60 6.97 18.31
C LYS A 164 5.57 6.33 16.93
N ASP A 165 6.25 5.20 16.74
CA ASP A 165 6.29 4.48 15.47
C ASP A 165 4.86 3.98 15.10
N TYR A 166 4.09 3.44 16.05
CA TYR A 166 2.70 3.02 15.83
C TYR A 166 1.77 4.19 15.44
N TYR A 167 1.77 5.28 16.21
CA TYR A 167 0.91 6.42 15.91
C TYR A 167 1.34 7.16 14.64
N SER A 168 2.65 7.27 14.39
CA SER A 168 3.15 7.84 13.13
C SER A 168 2.70 7.01 11.93
N PHE A 169 2.65 5.68 12.08
CA PHE A 169 2.25 4.78 11.00
C PHE A 169 0.76 4.88 10.68
N PHE A 170 -0.10 4.97 11.71
CA PHE A 170 -1.54 5.14 11.53
C PHE A 170 -2.01 6.59 11.47
N ASN A 171 -1.08 7.55 11.42
CA ASN A 171 -1.39 8.98 11.45
C ASN A 171 -2.30 9.36 10.28
N ASP A 172 -1.99 8.84 9.09
CA ASP A 172 -2.82 9.03 7.89
C ASP A 172 -4.28 8.62 8.14
N PHE A 173 -4.53 7.53 8.88
CA PHE A 173 -5.89 7.12 9.20
C PHE A 173 -6.53 8.02 10.27
N PHE A 174 -5.85 8.24 11.39
CA PHE A 174 -6.43 8.96 12.53
C PHE A 174 -6.65 10.44 12.23
N GLU A 175 -5.68 11.11 11.60
CA GLU A 175 -5.82 12.52 11.23
C GLU A 175 -6.91 12.73 10.18
N ASN A 176 -7.00 11.85 9.18
CA ASN A 176 -8.07 11.95 8.18
C ASN A 176 -9.44 11.72 8.81
N LYS A 177 -9.58 10.73 9.69
CA LYS A 177 -10.83 10.50 10.42
C LYS A 177 -11.24 11.71 11.26
N GLN A 178 -10.28 12.43 11.83
CA GLN A 178 -10.54 13.67 12.55
C GLN A 178 -10.88 14.84 11.61
N ALA A 179 -10.20 14.94 10.47
CA ALA A 179 -10.38 16.01 9.48
C ALA A 179 -11.69 15.88 8.69
N PHE A 180 -12.19 14.65 8.51
CA PHE A 180 -13.40 14.33 7.75
C PHE A 180 -14.41 13.57 8.64
N PRO A 181 -14.93 14.20 9.71
CA PRO A 181 -15.76 13.51 10.70
C PRO A 181 -17.12 13.04 10.15
N ASN A 182 -17.56 13.61 9.02
CA ASN A 182 -18.83 13.27 8.39
C ASN A 182 -18.73 12.06 7.44
N VAL A 183 -17.52 11.64 7.09
CA VAL A 183 -17.29 10.43 6.28
C VAL A 183 -17.46 9.18 7.15
N THR A 184 -18.16 8.17 6.63
CA THR A 184 -18.31 6.90 7.34
C THR A 184 -17.12 5.98 7.09
N TYR A 185 -16.24 5.84 8.07
CA TYR A 185 -15.15 4.85 8.05
C TYR A 185 -15.68 3.49 8.51
N ARG A 186 -16.14 2.68 7.56
CA ARG A 186 -16.81 1.41 7.83
C ARG A 186 -15.82 0.34 8.29
N HIS A 187 -14.71 0.19 7.56
CA HIS A 187 -13.65 -0.75 7.89
C HIS A 187 -12.28 -0.08 7.91
N MET A 188 -11.46 -0.51 8.86
CA MET A 188 -10.01 -0.38 8.83
C MET A 188 -9.48 -1.78 9.08
N ILE A 189 -8.92 -2.37 8.03
CA ILE A 189 -8.38 -3.74 8.02
C ILE A 189 -6.87 -3.60 7.95
N GLN A 190 -6.20 -4.25 8.87
CA GLN A 190 -4.75 -4.45 8.86
C GLN A 190 -4.48 -5.95 9.05
N PRO A 191 -3.27 -6.44 8.75
CA PRO A 191 -2.90 -7.81 9.05
C PRO A 191 -3.19 -8.12 10.53
N SER A 192 -3.61 -9.35 10.84
CA SER A 192 -3.73 -9.86 12.23
C SER A 192 -2.45 -10.49 12.75
N GLU A 193 -1.49 -10.72 11.87
CA GLU A 193 -0.16 -11.27 12.17
C GLU A 193 0.93 -10.33 11.69
N LYS A 194 2.17 -10.53 12.16
CA LYS A 194 3.32 -9.74 11.71
C LYS A 194 3.68 -10.13 10.28
N VAL A 195 3.66 -9.16 9.37
CA VAL A 195 4.17 -9.29 8.01
C VAL A 195 5.67 -8.91 7.98
N PRO A 196 6.43 -9.41 6.99
CA PRO A 196 7.84 -9.04 6.84
C PRO A 196 8.00 -7.53 6.62
N LEU A 197 9.07 -6.95 7.17
CA LEU A 197 9.43 -5.54 7.00
C LEU A 197 10.80 -5.37 6.32
N GLY A 198 11.04 -4.20 5.75
CA GLY A 198 12.27 -3.82 5.05
C GLY A 198 12.52 -4.68 3.82
N LEU A 199 13.77 -5.10 3.59
CA LEU A 199 14.13 -5.92 2.42
C LEU A 199 13.44 -7.29 2.37
N LYS A 200 12.77 -7.73 3.44
CA LYS A 200 11.96 -8.96 3.42
C LYS A 200 10.57 -8.75 2.83
N GLU A 201 10.09 -7.50 2.73
CA GLU A 201 8.83 -7.16 2.06
C GLU A 201 8.85 -7.56 0.58
N ILE A 202 10.03 -7.50 -0.03
CA ILE A 202 10.24 -7.85 -1.44
C ILE A 202 10.59 -9.35 -1.63
N ASP A 203 10.30 -10.24 -0.67
CA ASP A 203 10.40 -11.68 -0.89
C ASP A 203 9.12 -12.26 -1.50
N PHE A 204 9.12 -12.45 -2.81
CA PHE A 204 8.05 -13.10 -3.57
C PHE A 204 8.27 -14.63 -3.69
N SER A 205 8.94 -15.26 -2.72
CA SER A 205 8.98 -16.72 -2.62
C SER A 205 7.57 -17.27 -2.42
N GLN A 206 7.26 -18.43 -3.01
CA GLN A 206 5.93 -19.04 -2.92
C GLN A 206 5.49 -19.29 -1.48
N LYS A 207 6.43 -19.65 -0.60
CA LYS A 207 6.16 -19.82 0.84
C LYS A 207 5.74 -18.51 1.50
N ASN A 208 6.47 -17.42 1.23
CA ASN A 208 6.15 -16.11 1.81
C ASN A 208 4.81 -15.59 1.25
N LEU A 209 4.62 -15.68 -0.07
CA LEU A 209 3.37 -15.30 -0.72
C LEU A 209 2.15 -16.05 -0.18
N GLN A 210 2.24 -17.37 -0.04
CA GLN A 210 1.14 -18.16 0.51
C GLN A 210 0.82 -17.72 1.94
N HIS A 211 1.83 -17.53 2.77
CA HIS A 211 1.64 -17.05 4.14
C HIS A 211 0.93 -15.68 4.18
N LEU A 212 1.37 -14.72 3.35
CA LEU A 212 0.74 -13.40 3.27
C LEU A 212 -0.70 -13.47 2.74
N PHE A 213 -0.97 -14.33 1.76
CA PHE A 213 -2.33 -14.56 1.27
C PHE A 213 -3.23 -15.19 2.33
N ASP A 214 -2.72 -16.15 3.10
CA ASP A 214 -3.48 -16.79 4.17
C ASP A 214 -3.88 -15.78 5.25
N ILE A 215 -2.97 -14.87 5.63
CA ILE A 215 -3.26 -13.74 6.52
C ILE A 215 -4.35 -12.85 5.92
N GLY A 216 -4.18 -12.39 4.68
CA GLY A 216 -5.14 -11.50 4.03
C GLY A 216 -6.54 -12.13 3.87
N LEU A 217 -6.62 -13.43 3.54
CA LEU A 217 -7.87 -14.16 3.44
C LEU A 217 -8.56 -14.30 4.80
N LYS A 218 -7.78 -14.62 5.85
CA LYS A 218 -8.28 -14.70 7.23
C LYS A 218 -8.82 -13.36 7.71
N ASP A 219 -8.07 -12.28 7.49
CA ASP A 219 -8.43 -10.94 7.98
C ASP A 219 -9.61 -10.35 7.21
N GLY A 220 -9.66 -10.59 5.90
CA GLY A 220 -10.81 -10.24 5.07
C GLY A 220 -12.07 -10.99 5.50
N ALA A 221 -11.98 -12.29 5.79
CA ALA A 221 -13.12 -13.07 6.29
C ALA A 221 -13.59 -12.57 7.66
N ALA A 222 -12.68 -12.29 8.59
CA ALA A 222 -13.01 -11.75 9.90
C ALA A 222 -13.72 -10.39 9.80
N ALA A 223 -13.29 -9.51 8.89
CA ALA A 223 -13.95 -8.24 8.64
C ALA A 223 -15.40 -8.41 8.17
N LEU A 224 -15.67 -9.40 7.30
CA LEU A 224 -17.02 -9.72 6.83
C LEU A 224 -17.92 -10.29 7.93
N ASP A 225 -17.38 -11.11 8.84
CA ASP A 225 -18.17 -11.66 9.94
C ASP A 225 -18.63 -10.55 10.91
N VAL A 226 -17.75 -9.59 11.20
CA VAL A 226 -18.11 -8.38 11.97
C VAL A 226 -19.23 -7.58 11.30
N MET A 227 -19.27 -7.54 9.95
CA MET A 227 -20.39 -6.89 9.23
C MET A 227 -21.71 -7.62 9.47
N ARG A 228 -21.71 -8.95 9.33
CA ARG A 228 -22.92 -9.77 9.47
C ARG A 228 -23.51 -9.65 10.88
N GLU A 229 -22.65 -9.60 11.90
CA GLU A 229 -23.08 -9.38 13.29
C GLU A 229 -23.68 -7.98 13.51
N ARG A 230 -23.14 -6.94 12.86
CA ARG A 230 -23.72 -5.59 12.95
C ARG A 230 -25.08 -5.52 12.27
N GLU A 231 -25.24 -6.14 11.10
CA GLU A 231 -26.52 -6.19 10.37
C GLU A 231 -27.60 -6.98 11.14
N SER A 232 -27.23 -8.10 11.77
CA SER A 232 -28.16 -8.88 12.59
C SER A 232 -28.59 -8.14 13.86
N ASN A 233 -27.68 -7.41 14.49
CA ASN A 233 -27.99 -6.58 15.67
C ASN A 233 -28.87 -5.37 15.31
N LEU A 234 -28.73 -4.79 14.11
CA LEU A 234 -29.60 -3.70 13.66
C LEU A 234 -31.01 -4.17 13.29
N SER A 235 -31.16 -5.40 12.78
CA SER A 235 -32.46 -5.98 12.42
C SER A 235 -33.26 -6.53 13.62
N THR A 236 -32.64 -6.64 14.80
CA THR A 236 -33.30 -7.06 16.05
C THR A 236 -33.74 -5.88 16.93
N ILE A 237 -33.37 -4.64 16.57
CA ILE A 237 -33.71 -3.41 17.30
C ILE A 237 -34.91 -2.66 16.64
N ASN A 238 -35.33 -3.08 15.44
CA ASN A 238 -36.55 -2.61 14.75
C ASN A 238 -37.67 -3.64 14.85
#